data_AF-A0A410TRH3-F1
#
_entry.id   AF-A0A410TRH3-F1
#
_cell.length_a   1.000
_cell.length_b   1.000
_cell.length_c   1.000
_cell.angle_alpha   90.00
_cell.angle_beta   90.00
_cell.angle_gamma   90.00
#
_symmetry.space_group_name_H-M   'P 1'
#
loop_
_entity.id
_entity.type
_entity.pdbx_description
1 polymer ?
#
loop_
_entity_poly.entity_id
_entity_poly.type
_entity_poly.pdbx_seq_one_letter_code
_entity_poly.pdbx_strand_id
1 'polypeptide(L)'
;MSDEYVFDTEAIVAFLYGEPGHDTVADLLGDVFAGDVDGALAETNASEVFYLVSRFEGVDDAPTDASLRAADRDLRALERRGLGIEPADWRLAAEAKADGDISLADAYAVALAAERDATLVVGADDDFDELAVDVDVRRFREDPVGAELSGISGWTPTERGPLGSMRYFGVAAGR
;
A
#
# COMPACT_ATOMS: atom_id res chain seq x y z
N MET A 1 -8.58 -18.71 -0.85
CA MET A 1 -7.71 -18.04 -1.84
C MET A 1 -8.63 -17.44 -2.86
N SER A 2 -9.10 -16.25 -2.55
CA SER A 2 -9.86 -15.42 -3.47
C SER A 2 -9.00 -15.03 -4.68
N ASP A 3 -9.67 -14.77 -5.80
CA ASP A 3 -9.04 -14.33 -7.05
C ASP A 3 -8.82 -12.80 -7.08
N GLU A 4 -8.79 -12.15 -5.90
CA GLU A 4 -8.68 -10.70 -5.76
C GLU A 4 -7.77 -10.31 -4.58
N TYR A 5 -6.97 -9.26 -4.77
CA TYR A 5 -6.11 -8.66 -3.76
C TYR A 5 -6.56 -7.25 -3.39
N VAL A 6 -6.61 -6.96 -2.09
CA VAL A 6 -6.64 -5.58 -1.58
C VAL A 6 -5.29 -5.27 -0.96
N PHE A 7 -4.62 -4.23 -1.45
CA PHE A 7 -3.32 -3.82 -0.94
C PHE A 7 -3.50 -2.77 0.15
N ASP A 8 -2.76 -2.89 1.25
CA ASP A 8 -2.60 -1.80 2.21
C ASP A 8 -1.62 -0.73 1.68
N THR A 9 -1.46 0.33 2.47
CA THR A 9 -0.52 1.41 2.17
C THR A 9 0.92 0.90 2.12
N GLU A 10 1.31 0.07 3.09
CA GLU A 10 2.69 -0.39 3.28
C GLU A 10 3.18 -1.20 2.09
N ALA A 11 2.35 -2.08 1.53
CA ALA A 11 2.66 -2.86 0.34
C ALA A 11 2.94 -1.96 -0.86
N ILE A 12 2.10 -0.94 -1.09
CA ILE A 12 2.29 -0.01 -2.21
C ILE A 12 3.55 0.83 -2.01
N VAL A 13 3.83 1.30 -0.80
CA VAL A 13 5.07 2.05 -0.50
C VAL A 13 6.29 1.15 -0.68
N ALA A 14 6.26 -0.08 -0.18
CA ALA A 14 7.34 -1.04 -0.31
C ALA A 14 7.67 -1.32 -1.79
N PHE A 15 6.65 -1.52 -2.62
CA PHE A 15 6.81 -1.66 -4.07
C PHE A 15 7.44 -0.42 -4.72
N LEU A 16 6.98 0.79 -4.38
CA LEU A 16 7.47 2.03 -5.00
C LEU A 16 8.92 2.35 -4.65
N TYR A 17 9.35 2.04 -3.43
CA TYR A 17 10.67 2.42 -2.89
C TYR A 17 11.66 1.26 -2.77
N GLY A 18 11.27 0.04 -3.14
CA GLY A 18 12.17 -1.12 -3.06
C GLY A 18 12.50 -1.51 -1.62
N GLU A 19 11.53 -1.38 -0.71
CA GLU A 19 11.72 -1.77 0.70
C GLU A 19 11.75 -3.30 0.87
N PRO A 20 12.19 -3.83 2.02
CA PRO A 20 12.08 -5.26 2.31
C PRO A 20 10.66 -5.79 2.02
N GLY A 21 10.59 -6.87 1.24
CA GLY A 21 9.34 -7.47 0.78
C GLY A 21 8.81 -6.93 -0.56
N HIS A 22 9.47 -5.95 -1.19
CA HIS A 22 9.01 -5.36 -2.44
C HIS A 22 8.89 -6.36 -3.60
N ASP A 23 9.75 -7.38 -3.67
CA ASP A 23 9.68 -8.42 -4.72
C ASP A 23 8.36 -9.21 -4.59
N THR A 24 7.96 -9.57 -3.37
CA THR A 24 6.68 -10.24 -3.12
C THR A 24 5.50 -9.39 -3.60
N VAL A 25 5.50 -8.09 -3.29
CA VAL A 25 4.43 -7.19 -3.72
C VAL A 25 4.47 -6.98 -5.24
N ALA A 26 5.66 -6.90 -5.83
CA ALA A 26 5.84 -6.76 -7.28
C ALA A 26 5.29 -7.97 -8.05
N ASP A 27 5.45 -9.19 -7.51
CA ASP A 27 4.88 -10.40 -8.10
C ASP A 27 3.35 -10.34 -8.08
N LEU A 28 2.74 -9.98 -6.94
CA LEU A 28 1.28 -9.87 -6.81
C LEU A 28 0.68 -8.79 -7.70
N LEU A 29 1.31 -7.62 -7.72
CA LEU A 29 0.93 -6.56 -8.65
C LEU A 29 1.18 -6.99 -10.10
N GLY A 30 2.18 -7.83 -10.37
CA GLY A 30 2.43 -8.43 -11.67
C GLY A 30 1.22 -9.19 -12.21
N ASP A 31 0.62 -10.04 -11.38
CA ASP A 31 -0.59 -10.79 -11.71
C ASP A 31 -1.78 -9.84 -11.97
N VAL A 32 -1.94 -8.80 -11.13
CA VAL A 32 -2.96 -7.75 -11.33
C VAL A 32 -2.76 -7.03 -12.66
N PHE A 33 -1.52 -6.67 -12.98
CA PHE A 33 -1.20 -5.94 -14.21
C PHE A 33 -1.32 -6.78 -15.48
N ALA A 34 -1.20 -8.10 -15.34
CA ALA A 34 -1.48 -9.06 -16.40
C ALA A 34 -2.99 -9.29 -16.60
N GLY A 35 -3.81 -8.91 -15.62
CA GLY A 35 -5.25 -9.20 -15.59
C GLY A 35 -5.57 -10.64 -15.21
N ASP A 36 -4.63 -11.33 -14.55
CA ASP A 36 -4.80 -12.71 -14.08
C ASP A 36 -5.58 -12.76 -12.76
N VAL A 37 -5.51 -11.70 -11.94
CA VAL A 37 -6.26 -11.48 -10.70
C VAL A 37 -6.73 -10.03 -10.64
N ASP A 38 -7.83 -9.78 -9.93
CA ASP A 38 -8.27 -8.40 -9.67
C ASP A 38 -7.45 -7.81 -8.50
N GLY A 39 -7.21 -6.50 -8.54
CA GLY A 39 -6.44 -5.79 -7.52
C GLY A 39 -7.06 -4.44 -7.18
N ALA A 40 -7.17 -4.13 -5.89
CA ALA A 40 -7.75 -2.89 -5.41
C ALA A 40 -6.96 -2.24 -4.26
N LEU A 41 -7.19 -0.94 -4.08
CA LEU A 41 -6.67 -0.09 -3.02
C LEU A 41 -7.80 0.83 -2.55
N ALA A 42 -8.05 0.91 -1.25
CA ALA A 42 -9.08 1.82 -0.75
C ALA A 42 -8.65 3.28 -0.97
N GLU A 43 -9.61 4.19 -1.25
CA GLU A 43 -9.35 5.63 -1.41
C GLU A 43 -8.58 6.22 -0.22
N THR A 44 -8.86 5.74 0.99
CA THR A 44 -8.15 6.14 2.22
C THR A 44 -6.67 5.75 2.15
N ASN A 45 -6.35 4.50 1.79
CA ASN A 45 -4.97 4.03 1.63
C ASN A 45 -4.27 4.70 0.44
N ALA A 46 -4.98 4.95 -0.66
CA ALA A 46 -4.45 5.75 -1.77
C ALA A 46 -4.08 7.18 -1.32
N SER A 47 -4.90 7.80 -0.46
CA SER A 47 -4.58 9.11 0.12
C SER A 47 -3.34 9.06 1.03
N GLU A 48 -3.14 7.93 1.71
CA GLU A 48 -1.98 7.72 2.56
C GLU A 48 -0.70 7.56 1.75
N VAL A 49 -0.72 6.67 0.74
CA VAL A 49 0.35 6.55 -0.26
C VAL A 49 0.67 7.93 -0.86
N PHE A 50 -0.36 8.70 -1.22
CA PHE A 50 -0.18 10.02 -1.82
C PHE A 50 0.63 10.95 -0.92
N TYR A 51 0.24 11.11 0.35
CA TYR A 51 0.93 12.06 1.22
C TYR A 51 2.31 11.54 1.62
N LEU A 52 2.48 10.23 1.84
CA LEU A 52 3.76 9.61 2.15
C LEU A 52 4.76 9.86 1.02
N VAL A 53 4.41 9.48 -0.22
CA VAL A 53 5.24 9.76 -1.40
C VAL A 53 5.53 11.26 -1.53
N SER A 54 4.53 12.12 -1.31
CA SER A 54 4.72 13.57 -1.39
C SER A 54 5.70 14.11 -0.36
N ARG A 55 5.79 13.52 0.83
CA ARG A 55 6.77 13.88 1.86
C ARG A 55 8.16 13.33 1.54
N PHE A 56 8.23 12.07 1.10
CA PHE A 56 9.52 11.40 0.80
C PHE A 56 10.25 12.05 -0.37
N GLU A 57 9.50 12.46 -1.39
CA GLU A 57 10.01 13.18 -2.57
C GLU A 57 10.09 14.70 -2.34
N GLY A 58 9.73 15.14 -1.14
CA GLY A 58 9.76 16.52 -0.70
C GLY A 58 11.17 17.04 -0.39
N VAL A 59 11.22 18.20 0.25
CA VAL A 59 12.46 18.79 0.78
C VAL A 59 12.28 18.97 2.28
N ASP A 60 13.24 18.50 3.07
CA ASP A 60 13.20 18.55 4.54
C ASP A 60 11.87 18.01 5.12
N ASP A 61 11.45 16.84 4.63
CA ASP A 61 10.21 16.12 4.99
C ASP A 61 8.88 16.87 4.75
N ALA A 62 8.94 17.97 4.00
CA ALA A 62 7.79 18.77 3.59
C ALA A 62 7.47 18.57 2.10
N PRO A 63 6.18 18.42 1.74
CA PRO A 63 5.78 18.26 0.35
C PRO A 63 6.03 19.53 -0.46
N THR A 64 6.31 19.35 -1.74
CA THR A 64 6.45 20.41 -2.76
C THR A 64 5.43 20.17 -3.88
N ASP A 65 5.16 21.18 -4.70
CA ASP A 65 4.33 21.00 -5.90
C ASP A 65 4.86 19.90 -6.83
N ALA A 66 6.19 19.69 -6.85
CA ALA A 66 6.80 18.64 -7.66
C ALA A 66 6.57 17.25 -7.08
N SER A 67 6.65 17.10 -5.74
CA SER A 67 6.43 15.82 -5.07
C SER A 67 4.95 15.43 -5.05
N LEU A 68 4.04 16.40 -4.89
CA LEU A 68 2.59 16.18 -5.04
C LEU A 68 2.26 15.66 -6.45
N ARG A 69 2.88 16.22 -7.49
CA ARG A 69 2.74 15.71 -8.87
C ARG A 69 3.38 14.35 -9.06
N ALA A 70 4.44 14.02 -8.32
CA ALA A 70 5.06 12.71 -8.38
C ALA A 70 4.14 11.64 -7.77
N ALA A 71 3.57 11.90 -6.60
CA ALA A 71 2.58 11.04 -5.94
C ALA A 71 1.34 10.79 -6.81
N ASP A 72 0.73 11.86 -7.35
CA ASP A 72 -0.40 11.74 -8.29
C ASP A 72 -0.05 10.87 -9.50
N ARG A 73 1.14 11.07 -10.07
CA ARG A 73 1.61 10.30 -11.22
C ARG A 73 1.79 8.81 -10.90
N ASP A 74 2.30 8.47 -9.72
CA ASP A 74 2.52 7.08 -9.30
C ASP A 74 1.19 6.34 -9.13
N LEU A 75 0.24 6.92 -8.38
CA LEU A 75 -1.10 6.32 -8.20
C LEU A 75 -1.83 6.17 -9.53
N ARG A 76 -1.82 7.20 -10.38
CA ARG A 76 -2.42 7.10 -11.72
C ARG A 76 -1.73 6.06 -12.60
N ALA A 77 -0.46 5.76 -12.36
CA ALA A 77 0.26 4.74 -13.11
C ALA A 77 -0.12 3.33 -12.64
N LEU A 78 -0.36 3.13 -11.34
CA LEU A 78 -0.94 1.90 -10.81
C LEU A 78 -2.36 1.68 -11.35
N GLU A 79 -3.22 2.70 -11.29
CA GLU A 79 -4.59 2.65 -11.84
C GLU A 79 -4.62 2.28 -13.32
N ARG A 80 -3.79 2.94 -14.15
CA ARG A 80 -3.72 2.64 -15.59
C ARG A 80 -3.26 1.21 -15.89
N ARG A 81 -2.60 0.55 -14.95
CA ARG A 81 -2.13 -0.83 -15.11
C ARG A 81 -3.12 -1.86 -14.55
N GLY A 82 -4.22 -1.44 -13.91
CA GLY A 82 -5.28 -2.34 -13.47
C GLY A 82 -5.59 -2.29 -11.97
N LEU A 83 -4.79 -1.60 -11.15
CA LEU A 83 -5.08 -1.49 -9.72
C LEU A 83 -6.27 -0.53 -9.49
N GLY A 84 -7.42 -1.03 -9.09
CA GLY A 84 -8.59 -0.20 -8.78
C GLY A 84 -8.37 0.66 -7.54
N ILE A 85 -8.70 1.95 -7.61
CA ILE A 85 -8.81 2.81 -6.42
C ILE A 85 -10.29 3.01 -6.13
N GLU A 86 -10.74 2.55 -4.96
CA GLU A 86 -12.16 2.42 -4.68
C GLU A 86 -12.58 2.88 -3.28
N PRO A 87 -13.81 3.39 -3.10
CA PRO A 87 -14.35 3.64 -1.78
C PRO A 87 -14.72 2.33 -1.09
N ALA A 88 -14.50 2.25 0.23
CA ALA A 88 -15.05 1.19 1.09
C ALA A 88 -16.25 1.71 1.90
N ASP A 89 -17.10 0.83 2.42
CA ASP A 89 -18.16 1.15 3.36
C ASP A 89 -17.55 1.65 4.68
N TRP A 90 -17.72 2.96 4.89
CA TRP A 90 -17.27 3.64 6.10
C TRP A 90 -17.86 3.06 7.39
N ARG A 91 -19.02 2.38 7.35
CA ARG A 91 -19.60 1.72 8.53
C ARG A 91 -18.84 0.46 8.88
N LEU A 92 -18.49 -0.35 7.89
CA LEU A 92 -17.70 -1.55 8.10
C LEU A 92 -16.28 -1.20 8.56
N ALA A 93 -15.68 -0.14 7.99
CA ALA A 93 -14.42 0.39 8.48
C ALA A 93 -14.53 0.89 9.93
N ALA A 94 -15.63 1.55 10.30
CA ALA A 94 -15.85 1.98 11.67
C ALA A 94 -16.03 0.79 12.63
N GLU A 95 -16.70 -0.28 12.21
CA GLU A 95 -16.84 -1.53 12.99
C GLU A 95 -15.47 -2.20 13.19
N ALA A 96 -14.69 -2.36 12.13
CA ALA A 96 -13.33 -2.88 12.19
C ALA A 96 -12.43 -2.05 13.13
N LYS A 97 -12.51 -0.72 13.07
CA LYS A 97 -11.72 0.18 13.94
C LYS A 97 -12.22 0.23 15.39
N ALA A 98 -13.51 0.04 15.63
CA ALA A 98 -14.08 0.17 16.97
C ALA A 98 -13.70 -1.00 17.88
N ASP A 99 -13.50 -2.17 17.28
CA ASP A 99 -13.19 -3.42 17.99
C ASP A 99 -11.69 -3.80 17.89
N GLY A 100 -10.96 -3.22 16.93
CA GLY A 100 -9.53 -3.46 16.72
C GLY A 100 -8.59 -2.28 17.07
N ASP A 101 -7.33 -2.61 17.35
CA ASP A 101 -6.26 -1.63 17.60
C ASP A 101 -5.61 -1.07 16.30
N ILE A 102 -6.13 -1.43 15.12
CA ILE A 102 -5.62 -1.02 13.79
C ILE A 102 -5.78 0.48 13.48
N SER A 103 -5.02 1.06 12.55
CA SER A 103 -5.25 2.46 12.17
C SER A 103 -6.58 2.67 11.43
N LEU A 104 -7.02 3.93 11.25
CA LEU A 104 -8.21 4.19 10.45
C LEU A 104 -8.00 3.78 8.98
N ALA A 105 -6.81 3.99 8.43
CA ALA A 105 -6.51 3.58 7.05
C ALA A 105 -6.58 2.06 6.90
N ASP A 106 -6.01 1.32 7.85
CA ASP A 106 -6.06 -0.15 7.86
C ASP A 106 -7.49 -0.66 7.99
N ALA A 107 -8.32 0.01 8.77
CA ALA A 107 -9.73 -0.34 8.88
C ALA A 107 -10.50 -0.16 7.55
N TYR A 108 -10.12 0.80 6.70
CA TYR A 108 -10.67 0.94 5.36
C TYR A 108 -10.16 -0.15 4.40
N ALA A 109 -8.89 -0.57 4.54
CA ALA A 109 -8.36 -1.70 3.77
C ALA A 109 -9.07 -3.01 4.15
N VAL A 110 -9.27 -3.27 5.45
CA VAL A 110 -10.04 -4.42 5.98
C VAL A 110 -11.47 -4.38 5.46
N ALA A 111 -12.14 -3.23 5.50
CA ALA A 111 -13.51 -3.08 5.01
C ALA A 111 -13.62 -3.40 3.51
N LEU A 112 -12.71 -2.85 2.69
CA LEU A 112 -12.70 -3.12 1.26
C LEU A 112 -12.44 -4.60 0.97
N ALA A 113 -11.50 -5.23 1.68
CA ALA A 113 -11.20 -6.65 1.53
C ALA A 113 -12.41 -7.52 1.87
N ALA A 114 -13.10 -7.21 2.97
CA ALA A 114 -14.32 -7.92 3.38
C ALA A 114 -15.47 -7.77 2.38
N GLU A 115 -15.66 -6.57 1.82
CA GLU A 115 -16.70 -6.31 0.79
C GLU A 115 -16.46 -7.09 -0.50
N ARG A 116 -15.19 -7.31 -0.83
CA ARG A 116 -14.73 -7.98 -2.05
C ARG A 116 -14.49 -9.47 -1.89
N ASP A 117 -14.59 -10.00 -0.67
CA ASP A 117 -14.12 -11.36 -0.35
C ASP A 117 -12.65 -11.55 -0.81
N ALA A 118 -11.84 -10.50 -0.69
CA ALA A 118 -10.48 -10.42 -1.23
C ALA A 118 -9.42 -10.73 -0.16
N THR A 119 -8.24 -11.16 -0.62
CA THR A 119 -7.09 -11.34 0.27
C THR A 119 -6.44 -9.98 0.53
N LEU A 120 -6.41 -9.56 1.80
CA LEU A 120 -5.77 -8.33 2.26
C LEU A 120 -4.25 -8.53 2.34
N VAL A 121 -3.49 -7.78 1.55
CA VAL A 121 -2.02 -7.81 1.48
C VAL A 121 -1.46 -6.73 2.39
N VAL A 122 -0.75 -7.14 3.45
CA VAL A 122 -0.26 -6.25 4.52
C VAL A 122 1.20 -6.47 4.86
N GLY A 123 1.76 -5.49 5.56
CA GLY A 123 3.06 -5.55 6.21
C GLY A 123 3.22 -6.65 7.27
N ALA A 124 4.30 -6.55 8.03
CA ALA A 124 4.58 -7.46 9.14
C ALA A 124 3.90 -7.06 10.46
N ASP A 125 3.10 -6.00 10.46
CA ASP A 125 2.46 -5.51 11.69
C ASP A 125 1.52 -6.56 12.30
N ASP A 126 1.50 -6.63 13.63
CA ASP A 126 0.66 -7.56 14.40
C ASP A 126 -0.76 -7.03 14.58
N ASP A 127 -1.01 -5.76 14.22
CA ASP A 127 -2.33 -5.12 14.15
C ASP A 127 -3.39 -5.97 13.38
N PHE A 128 -2.97 -6.81 12.42
CA PHE A 128 -3.86 -7.66 11.64
C PHE A 128 -4.06 -9.08 12.18
N ASP A 129 -3.48 -9.45 13.33
CA ASP A 129 -3.62 -10.81 13.91
C ASP A 129 -5.00 -11.06 14.51
N GLU A 130 -5.65 -10.02 15.03
CA GLU A 130 -6.98 -10.10 15.66
C GLU A 130 -7.92 -9.08 15.01
N LEU A 131 -8.55 -9.46 13.89
CA LEU A 131 -9.54 -8.65 13.20
C LEU A 131 -10.96 -9.03 13.65
N ALA A 132 -11.78 -8.00 13.89
CA ALA A 132 -13.21 -8.16 14.20
C ALA A 132 -14.06 -8.56 12.97
N VAL A 133 -13.48 -8.45 11.78
CA VAL A 133 -14.09 -8.79 10.49
C VAL A 133 -13.30 -9.95 9.89
N ASP A 134 -14.01 -10.94 9.35
CA ASP A 134 -13.42 -12.12 8.72
C ASP A 134 -12.84 -11.75 7.35
N VAL A 135 -11.50 -11.76 7.25
CA VAL A 135 -10.75 -11.39 6.04
C VAL A 135 -9.52 -12.30 5.92
N ASP A 136 -9.27 -12.83 4.72
CA ASP A 136 -8.04 -13.54 4.41
C ASP A 136 -6.86 -12.54 4.42
N VAL A 137 -5.88 -12.74 5.31
CA VAL A 137 -4.70 -11.86 5.41
C VAL A 137 -3.46 -12.53 4.82
N ARG A 138 -2.74 -11.81 3.96
CA ARG A 138 -1.43 -12.21 3.41
C ARG A 138 -0.37 -11.19 3.79
N ARG A 139 0.58 -11.59 4.64
CA ARG A 139 1.78 -10.82 4.93
C ARG A 139 2.78 -10.92 3.79
N PHE A 140 3.27 -9.79 3.28
CA PHE A 140 4.30 -9.80 2.23
C PHE A 140 5.73 -9.84 2.78
N ARG A 141 5.90 -9.64 4.10
CA ARG A 141 7.15 -9.78 4.86
C ARG A 141 6.88 -10.25 6.29
N GLU A 142 7.88 -10.87 6.92
CA GLU A 142 7.79 -11.43 8.27
C GLU A 142 8.28 -10.48 9.37
N ASP A 143 9.27 -9.65 9.06
CA ASP A 143 9.85 -8.71 10.01
C ASP A 143 9.35 -7.28 9.72
N PRO A 144 8.93 -6.52 10.76
CA PRO A 144 8.64 -5.10 10.59
C PRO A 144 9.92 -4.37 10.23
N VAL A 145 9.82 -3.34 9.37
CA VAL A 145 10.95 -2.43 9.20
C VAL A 145 11.05 -1.62 10.50
N GLY A 146 12.27 -1.54 11.07
CA GLY A 146 12.51 -1.17 12.46
C GLY A 146 11.70 0.03 12.98
N ALA A 147 11.34 -0.04 14.27
CA ALA A 147 10.39 0.79 15.04
C ALA A 147 10.59 2.33 15.06
N GLU A 148 11.36 2.93 14.15
CA GLU A 148 11.22 4.35 13.78
C GLU A 148 10.04 4.59 12.82
N LEU A 149 9.30 3.54 12.47
CA LEU A 149 8.23 3.53 11.47
C LEU A 149 6.80 3.54 12.00
N SER A 150 6.57 3.18 13.27
CA SER A 150 5.21 3.12 13.85
C SER A 150 4.68 4.48 14.32
N GLY A 151 5.43 5.56 14.11
CA GLY A 151 5.00 6.93 14.37
C GLY A 151 5.33 7.80 13.17
N ILE A 152 4.31 8.22 12.42
CA ILE A 152 4.41 9.09 11.24
C ILE A 152 4.86 10.51 11.64
N SER A 153 6.09 10.63 12.12
CA SER A 153 6.80 11.85 12.50
C SER A 153 8.30 11.54 12.55
N GLY A 154 8.93 11.35 11.39
CA GLY A 154 10.40 11.29 11.29
C GLY A 154 10.97 10.19 10.39
N TRP A 155 10.14 9.38 9.73
CA TRP A 155 10.66 8.39 8.80
C TRP A 155 11.35 9.04 7.59
N THR A 156 12.58 8.63 7.33
CA THR A 156 13.32 8.92 6.10
C THR A 156 13.69 7.59 5.45
N PRO A 157 13.52 7.42 4.12
CA PRO A 157 13.90 6.19 3.44
C PRO A 157 15.35 5.83 3.78
N THR A 158 15.59 4.56 4.12
CA THR A 158 16.94 4.07 4.42
C THR A 158 17.84 4.27 3.21
N GLU A 159 18.78 5.20 3.37
CA GLU A 159 19.89 5.53 2.48
C GLU A 159 19.51 5.93 1.04
N ARG A 160 19.62 7.25 0.77
CA ARG A 160 19.88 7.77 -0.58
C ARG A 160 21.16 7.14 -1.15
N GLY A 161 21.02 5.96 -1.78
CA GLY A 161 22.01 5.49 -2.73
C GLY A 161 22.17 6.51 -3.87
N PRO A 162 23.32 6.57 -4.56
CA PRO A 162 23.64 7.63 -5.53
C PRO A 162 22.88 7.51 -6.87
N LEU A 163 21.61 7.10 -6.83
CA LEU A 163 20.75 6.88 -7.98
C LEU A 163 19.34 7.37 -7.64
N GLY A 164 19.10 8.68 -7.81
CA GLY A 164 17.76 9.27 -7.80
C GLY A 164 16.91 8.85 -9.01
N SER A 165 16.84 7.55 -9.31
CA SER A 165 16.15 7.04 -10.50
C SER A 165 15.60 5.63 -10.43
N MET A 166 15.68 4.92 -9.29
CA MET A 166 15.16 3.54 -9.24
C MET A 166 13.74 3.48 -8.67
N ARG A 167 12.81 4.19 -9.32
CA ARG A 167 11.39 3.82 -9.24
C ARG A 167 11.18 2.62 -10.15
N TYR A 168 10.47 1.59 -9.68
CA TYR A 168 10.03 0.44 -10.49
C TYR A 168 8.95 0.87 -11.52
N PHE A 169 9.29 1.80 -12.42
CA PHE A 169 8.52 2.14 -13.62
C PHE A 169 9.32 1.88 -14.90
N GLY A 170 10.30 0.97 -14.84
CA GLY A 170 11.13 0.56 -15.97
C GLY A 170 11.03 -0.93 -16.27
N VAL A 171 10.41 -1.25 -17.42
CA VAL A 171 10.44 -2.54 -18.15
C VAL A 171 9.58 -3.68 -17.59
N ALA A 172 8.26 -3.57 -17.75
CA ALA A 172 7.41 -4.71 -18.08
C ALA A 172 6.80 -4.48 -19.48
N ALA A 173 7.66 -4.50 -20.51
CA ALA A 173 7.24 -4.50 -21.90
C ALA A 173 8.27 -5.26 -22.77
N GLY A 174 7.95 -6.51 -23.13
CA GLY A 174 8.68 -7.41 -24.03
C GLY A 174 9.67 -8.33 -23.29
N ARG A 175 9.58 -9.65 -23.34
CA ARG A 175 9.08 -10.58 -24.37
C ARG A 175 8.60 -11.88 -23.74
#